data_AF-A0AAU2BM83-F1
#
_entry.id   AF-A0AAU2BM83-F1
#
_cell.length_a   1.000
_cell.length_b   1.000
_cell.length_c   1.000
_cell.angle_alpha   90.00
_cell.angle_beta   90.00
_cell.angle_gamma   90.00
#
_symmetry.space_group_name_H-M   'P 1'
#
loop_
_entity.id
_entity.type
_entity.pdbx_description
1 polymer ?
#
loop_
_entity_poly.entity_id
_entity_poly.type
_entity_poly.pdbx_seq_one_letter_code
_entity_poly.pdbx_strand_id
1 'polypeptide(L)'
;MFGRWLGNRTNRAQRTSPLVGVSVPPGAGFVSCRVLDPVNEPVRGAEFAVSDAMGRTVVSGGADPFGSFVAAVPAGDYRLAVTAEGYTPYRGSASVGDSTHSSLGDVMLQVAQPPSLPDAGDWEIEPTHSSVGFTARHIGLARIHGRFNTFAGALRVAERVEQSAMHVVIDASSIDTNVKMRDDHLRSADFLDVDHFPTLEFYSERFVHKGGSRWAITGALSLHGVTRTVTLDAEYLGLGNGMEGETRAACRATTELHRDDFTVNWQTMLARGIAAIGSSVTIELDIQIVPKG
;
A
#
# COMPACT_ATOMS: atom_id res chain seq x y z
N MET A 1 -53.65 -41.82 -42.01
CA MET A 1 -53.33 -42.76 -40.92
C MET A 1 -51.84 -42.63 -40.59
N PHE A 2 -51.55 -42.35 -39.32
CA PHE A 2 -50.26 -42.45 -38.61
C PHE A 2 -49.10 -41.53 -39.01
N GLY A 3 -48.94 -40.48 -38.21
CA GLY A 3 -47.67 -39.80 -38.00
C GLY A 3 -46.78 -40.57 -37.01
N ARG A 4 -45.50 -40.19 -36.94
CA ARG A 4 -44.63 -40.53 -35.82
C ARG A 4 -43.64 -39.40 -35.56
N TRP A 5 -43.88 -38.79 -34.42
CA TRP A 5 -43.18 -37.69 -33.77
C TRP A 5 -41.86 -38.20 -33.18
N LEU A 6 -40.73 -37.68 -33.66
CA LEU A 6 -39.43 -37.88 -33.02
C LEU A 6 -39.32 -36.91 -31.85
N GLY A 7 -39.50 -37.45 -30.64
CA GLY A 7 -39.33 -36.71 -29.40
C GLY A 7 -37.86 -36.33 -29.18
N ASN A 8 -37.61 -35.01 -29.17
CA ASN A 8 -36.35 -34.44 -28.72
C ASN A 8 -36.24 -34.66 -27.19
N ARG A 9 -35.37 -35.59 -26.77
CA ARG A 9 -34.92 -35.67 -25.37
C ARG A 9 -33.94 -34.54 -25.12
N THR A 10 -34.42 -33.46 -24.51
CA THR A 10 -33.56 -32.44 -23.91
C THR A 10 -32.85 -33.06 -22.72
N ASN A 11 -31.54 -33.26 -22.86
CA ASN A 11 -30.68 -33.70 -21.76
C ASN A 11 -30.53 -32.52 -20.78
N ARG A 12 -31.40 -32.46 -19.77
CA ARG A 12 -31.33 -31.48 -18.69
C ARG A 12 -30.17 -31.89 -17.79
N ALA A 13 -28.97 -31.36 -18.07
CA ALA A 13 -27.83 -31.49 -17.19
C ALA A 13 -28.24 -31.05 -15.77
N GLN A 14 -28.30 -32.02 -14.85
CA GLN A 14 -28.45 -31.76 -13.43
C GLN A 14 -27.23 -30.97 -12.98
N ARG A 15 -27.41 -29.69 -12.63
CA ARG A 15 -26.43 -28.91 -11.90
C ARG A 15 -26.30 -29.54 -10.50
N THR A 16 -25.33 -30.42 -10.32
CA THR A 16 -24.91 -30.87 -8.99
C THR A 16 -24.22 -29.70 -8.30
N SER A 17 -24.79 -29.18 -7.21
CA SER A 17 -24.14 -28.16 -6.38
C SER A 17 -22.83 -28.74 -5.81
N PRO A 18 -21.67 -28.12 -6.04
CA PRO A 18 -20.37 -28.69 -5.67
C PRO A 18 -20.10 -28.79 -4.16
N LEU A 19 -21.03 -28.32 -3.31
CA LEU A 19 -20.92 -28.29 -1.84
C LEU A 19 -21.80 -29.35 -1.14
N VAL A 20 -22.22 -30.42 -1.83
CA VAL A 20 -23.02 -31.51 -1.26
C VAL A 20 -22.22 -32.22 -0.15
N GLY A 21 -22.30 -31.72 1.09
CA GLY A 21 -21.62 -32.31 2.26
C GLY A 21 -21.22 -31.32 3.35
N VAL A 22 -21.17 -30.01 3.06
CA VAL A 22 -20.85 -28.99 4.08
C VAL A 22 -22.15 -28.41 4.64
N SER A 23 -22.41 -28.61 5.94
CA SER A 23 -23.59 -28.06 6.61
C SER A 23 -23.36 -26.61 7.02
N VAL A 24 -24.30 -25.72 6.67
CA VAL A 24 -24.38 -24.36 7.21
C VAL A 24 -25.34 -24.30 8.39
N PRO A 25 -25.11 -23.40 9.37
CA PRO A 25 -26.09 -23.13 10.41
C PRO A 25 -27.45 -22.71 9.82
N PRO A 26 -28.57 -22.98 10.51
CA PRO A 26 -29.87 -22.46 10.11
C PRO A 26 -29.85 -20.93 9.96
N GLY A 27 -30.45 -20.42 8.89
CA GLY A 27 -30.44 -18.99 8.58
C GLY A 27 -29.13 -18.50 7.94
N ALA A 28 -28.25 -19.39 7.50
CA ALA A 28 -27.03 -19.06 6.76
C ALA A 28 -26.96 -19.82 5.43
N GLY A 29 -26.18 -19.29 4.50
CA GLY A 29 -25.88 -19.92 3.21
C GLY A 29 -24.43 -19.68 2.81
N PHE A 30 -24.05 -20.16 1.63
CA PHE A 30 -22.72 -19.98 1.07
C PHE A 30 -22.72 -18.92 -0.03
N VAL A 31 -21.67 -18.10 -0.08
CA VAL A 31 -21.29 -17.33 -1.25
C VAL A 31 -19.97 -17.84 -1.78
N SER A 32 -19.83 -17.95 -3.10
CA SER A 32 -18.56 -18.33 -3.73
C SER A 32 -18.32 -17.55 -5.02
N CYS A 33 -17.06 -17.34 -5.36
CA CYS A 33 -16.67 -16.93 -6.70
C CYS A 33 -15.29 -17.51 -7.06
N ARG A 34 -14.97 -17.45 -8.34
CA ARG A 34 -13.62 -17.66 -8.85
C ARG A 34 -13.08 -16.36 -9.43
N VAL A 35 -11.93 -15.92 -8.98
CA VAL A 35 -11.28 -14.68 -9.36
C VAL A 35 -10.28 -14.95 -10.46
N LEU A 36 -10.51 -14.37 -11.64
CA LEU A 36 -9.71 -14.56 -12.83
C LEU A 36 -9.16 -13.22 -13.34
N ASP A 37 -8.05 -13.27 -14.06
CA ASP A 37 -7.51 -12.13 -14.80
C ASP A 37 -8.14 -12.03 -16.21
N PRO A 38 -7.82 -10.99 -17.01
CA PRO A 38 -8.36 -10.84 -18.36
C PRO A 38 -7.96 -11.93 -19.36
N VAL A 39 -7.00 -12.80 -19.02
CA VAL A 39 -6.59 -13.95 -19.84
C VAL A 39 -7.13 -15.28 -19.29
N ASN A 40 -8.04 -15.24 -18.32
CA ASN A 40 -8.70 -16.36 -17.66
C ASN A 40 -7.80 -17.20 -16.74
N GLU A 41 -6.68 -16.66 -16.27
CA GLU A 41 -5.84 -17.29 -15.26
C GLU A 41 -6.28 -16.89 -13.84
N PRO A 42 -6.17 -17.80 -12.84
CA PRO A 42 -6.41 -17.45 -11.45
C PRO A 42 -5.54 -16.30 -10.94
N VAL A 43 -6.18 -15.28 -10.35
CA VAL A 43 -5.44 -14.17 -9.74
C VAL A 43 -4.90 -14.62 -8.38
N ARG A 44 -3.57 -14.75 -8.30
CA ARG A 44 -2.89 -15.07 -7.05
C ARG A 44 -2.94 -13.91 -6.07
N GLY A 45 -3.10 -14.22 -4.79
CA GLY A 45 -3.16 -13.19 -3.74
C GLY A 45 -4.41 -12.33 -3.79
N ALA A 46 -5.45 -12.76 -4.52
CA ALA A 46 -6.74 -12.09 -4.45
C ALA A 46 -7.33 -12.23 -3.05
N GLU A 47 -7.77 -11.11 -2.48
CA GLU A 47 -8.48 -11.04 -1.21
C GLU A 47 -9.93 -10.64 -1.47
N PHE A 48 -10.84 -11.20 -0.68
CA PHE A 48 -12.26 -10.87 -0.74
C PHE A 48 -12.74 -10.29 0.59
N ALA A 49 -13.75 -9.44 0.52
CA ALA A 49 -14.52 -8.97 1.66
C ALA A 49 -16.01 -8.96 1.31
N VAL A 50 -16.82 -9.59 2.15
CA VAL A 50 -18.28 -9.58 2.07
C VAL A 50 -18.80 -8.68 3.18
N SER A 51 -19.52 -7.63 2.81
CA SER A 51 -20.05 -6.63 3.75
C SER A 51 -21.56 -6.54 3.68
N ASP A 52 -22.20 -6.24 4.81
CA ASP A 52 -23.64 -6.01 4.89
C ASP A 52 -24.06 -4.67 4.25
N ALA A 53 -25.37 -4.37 4.26
CA ALA A 53 -25.91 -3.12 3.73
C ALA A 53 -25.35 -1.86 4.42
N MET A 54 -24.96 -1.97 5.69
CA MET A 54 -24.35 -0.89 6.48
C MET A 54 -22.84 -0.73 6.19
N GLY A 55 -22.26 -1.60 5.35
CA GLY A 55 -20.84 -1.57 4.99
C GLY A 55 -19.94 -2.27 6.01
N ARG A 56 -20.50 -2.99 6.99
CA ARG A 56 -19.70 -3.76 7.97
C ARG A 56 -19.24 -5.06 7.32
N THR A 57 -17.95 -5.35 7.37
CA THR A 57 -17.40 -6.63 6.89
C THR A 57 -17.90 -7.77 7.76
N VAL A 58 -18.58 -8.73 7.14
CA VAL A 58 -19.11 -9.94 7.77
C VAL A 58 -18.09 -11.07 7.69
N VAL A 59 -17.39 -11.19 6.56
CA VAL A 59 -16.32 -12.16 6.35
C VAL A 59 -15.34 -11.63 5.30
N SER A 60 -14.05 -11.93 5.48
CA SER A 60 -12.99 -11.64 4.52
C SER A 60 -11.94 -12.74 4.55
N GLY A 61 -11.12 -12.81 3.50
CA GLY A 61 -10.03 -13.79 3.40
C GLY A 61 -9.35 -13.77 2.04
N GLY A 62 -8.34 -14.62 1.86
CA GLY A 62 -7.70 -14.85 0.57
C GLY A 62 -8.45 -15.89 -0.26
N ALA A 63 -8.41 -15.73 -1.58
CA ALA A 63 -8.72 -16.80 -2.51
C ALA A 63 -7.63 -17.89 -2.46
N ASP A 64 -8.02 -19.11 -2.76
CA ASP A 64 -7.10 -20.25 -2.88
C ASP A 64 -6.16 -20.09 -4.11
N PRO A 65 -5.15 -20.97 -4.27
CA PRO A 65 -4.24 -20.91 -5.41
C PRO A 65 -4.89 -21.04 -6.80
N PHE A 66 -6.16 -21.45 -6.86
CA PHE A 66 -6.97 -21.56 -8.08
C PHE A 66 -7.94 -20.38 -8.25
N GLY A 67 -7.79 -19.34 -7.42
CA GLY A 67 -8.56 -18.10 -7.45
C GLY A 67 -9.94 -18.25 -6.84
N SER A 68 -10.26 -19.38 -6.20
CA SER A 68 -11.59 -19.62 -5.67
C SER A 68 -11.70 -19.24 -4.19
N PHE A 69 -12.86 -18.74 -3.78
CA PHE A 69 -13.22 -18.68 -2.37
C PHE A 69 -14.66 -19.16 -2.16
N VAL A 70 -14.92 -19.67 -0.97
CA VAL A 70 -16.25 -20.01 -0.47
C VAL A 70 -16.35 -19.49 0.96
N ALA A 71 -17.42 -18.77 1.27
CA ALA A 71 -17.65 -18.25 2.62
C ALA A 71 -19.10 -18.50 3.03
N ALA A 72 -19.31 -18.87 4.29
CA ALA A 72 -20.64 -18.95 4.89
C ALA A 72 -21.03 -17.59 5.47
N VAL A 73 -22.22 -17.10 5.17
CA VAL A 73 -22.78 -15.85 5.70
C VAL A 73 -24.26 -16.03 6.05
N PRO A 74 -24.83 -15.24 6.98
CA PRO A 74 -26.27 -15.26 7.22
C PRO A 74 -27.08 -15.02 5.93
N ALA A 75 -28.33 -15.46 5.89
CA ALA A 75 -29.21 -15.14 4.77
C ALA A 75 -29.44 -13.62 4.71
N GLY A 76 -29.32 -13.04 3.52
CA GLY A 76 -29.42 -11.59 3.32
C GLY A 76 -28.71 -11.10 2.06
N ASP A 77 -28.71 -9.79 1.89
CA ASP A 77 -28.05 -9.09 0.79
C ASP A 77 -26.72 -8.49 1.22
N TYR A 78 -25.70 -8.70 0.38
CA TYR A 78 -24.33 -8.34 0.66
C TYR A 78 -23.69 -7.60 -0.50
N ARG A 79 -22.62 -6.88 -0.19
CA ARG A 79 -21.65 -6.36 -1.17
C ARG A 79 -20.40 -7.21 -1.11
N LEU A 80 -19.92 -7.65 -2.26
CA LEU A 80 -18.61 -8.28 -2.42
C LEU A 80 -17.62 -7.24 -2.91
N ALA A 81 -16.47 -7.16 -2.26
CA ALA A 81 -15.27 -6.54 -2.81
C ALA A 81 -14.20 -7.62 -3.04
N VAL A 82 -13.52 -7.57 -4.18
CA VAL A 82 -12.34 -8.40 -4.45
C VAL A 82 -11.19 -7.48 -4.85
N THR A 83 -10.04 -7.67 -4.23
CA THR A 83 -8.83 -6.86 -4.44
C THR A 83 -7.64 -7.77 -4.69
N ALA A 84 -6.75 -7.38 -5.58
CA ALA A 84 -5.47 -8.04 -5.80
C ALA A 84 -4.45 -7.00 -6.23
N GLU A 85 -3.18 -7.21 -5.91
CA GLU A 85 -2.09 -6.33 -6.31
C GLU A 85 -2.02 -6.22 -7.85
N GLY A 86 -1.95 -4.99 -8.38
CA GLY A 86 -1.92 -4.73 -9.82
C GLY A 86 -3.28 -4.77 -10.53
N TYR A 87 -4.38 -4.99 -9.81
CA TYR A 87 -5.74 -5.02 -10.37
C TYR A 87 -6.65 -3.94 -9.79
N THR A 88 -7.59 -3.46 -10.59
CA THR A 88 -8.67 -2.58 -10.15
C THR A 88 -9.62 -3.36 -9.23
N PRO A 89 -9.95 -2.84 -8.01
CA PRO A 89 -10.88 -3.50 -7.11
C PRO A 89 -12.23 -3.78 -7.78
N TYR A 90 -12.66 -5.03 -7.74
CA TYR A 90 -14.00 -5.41 -8.17
C TYR A 90 -15.00 -5.17 -7.04
N ARG A 91 -16.18 -4.67 -7.37
CA ARG A 91 -17.33 -4.54 -6.46
C ARG A 91 -18.57 -5.14 -7.10
N GLY A 92 -19.23 -6.02 -6.38
CA GLY A 92 -20.48 -6.67 -6.80
C GLY A 92 -21.46 -6.82 -5.65
N SER A 93 -22.64 -7.35 -5.94
CA SER A 93 -23.63 -7.71 -4.93
C SER A 93 -23.86 -9.23 -4.91
N ALA A 94 -24.25 -9.75 -3.76
CA ALA A 94 -24.61 -11.15 -3.57
C ALA A 94 -25.82 -11.26 -2.65
N SER A 95 -26.84 -12.01 -3.08
CA SER A 95 -27.97 -12.38 -2.23
C SER A 95 -27.81 -13.84 -1.81
N VAL A 96 -27.81 -14.09 -0.50
CA VAL A 96 -27.63 -15.43 0.08
C VAL A 96 -28.92 -15.85 0.76
N GLY A 97 -29.43 -17.03 0.42
CA GLY A 97 -30.62 -17.61 1.02
C GLY A 97 -30.29 -18.58 2.14
N ASP A 98 -31.29 -18.94 2.94
CA ASP A 98 -31.13 -19.96 3.98
C ASP A 98 -30.81 -21.33 3.36
N SER A 99 -29.70 -21.92 3.79
CA SER A 99 -29.20 -23.22 3.33
C SER A 99 -28.99 -23.28 1.81
N THR A 100 -28.76 -22.14 1.16
CA THR A 100 -28.47 -22.05 -0.28
C THR A 100 -26.99 -21.82 -0.56
N HIS A 101 -26.58 -22.10 -1.80
CA HIS A 101 -25.28 -21.75 -2.34
C HIS A 101 -25.45 -20.71 -3.46
N SER A 102 -25.02 -19.48 -3.20
CA SER A 102 -25.01 -18.37 -4.13
C SER A 102 -23.64 -18.26 -4.79
N SER A 103 -23.50 -18.85 -5.98
CA SER A 103 -22.30 -18.68 -6.80
C SER A 103 -22.41 -17.41 -7.65
N LEU A 104 -21.41 -16.55 -7.53
CA LEU A 104 -21.24 -15.36 -8.37
C LEU A 104 -20.53 -15.68 -9.71
N GLY A 105 -20.13 -16.95 -9.90
CA GLY A 105 -19.38 -17.38 -11.08
C GLY A 105 -17.96 -16.82 -11.10
N ASP A 106 -17.49 -16.52 -12.30
CA ASP A 106 -16.17 -15.95 -12.53
C ASP A 106 -16.22 -14.42 -12.38
N VAL A 107 -15.43 -13.91 -11.44
CA VAL A 107 -15.17 -12.49 -11.23
C VAL A 107 -13.86 -12.15 -11.93
N MET A 108 -13.96 -11.48 -13.06
CA MET A 108 -12.80 -11.07 -13.84
C MET A 108 -12.27 -9.72 -13.35
N LEU A 109 -11.11 -9.72 -12.70
CA LEU A 109 -10.41 -8.50 -12.33
C LEU A 109 -9.80 -7.85 -13.56
N GLN A 110 -9.89 -6.52 -13.63
CA GLN A 110 -9.23 -5.75 -14.67
C GLN A 110 -7.87 -5.29 -14.18
N VAL A 111 -6.85 -5.36 -15.02
CA VAL A 111 -5.52 -4.82 -14.70
C VAL A 111 -5.69 -3.33 -14.36
N ALA A 112 -5.14 -2.90 -13.23
CA ALA A 112 -5.13 -1.51 -12.85
C ALA A 112 -4.28 -0.75 -13.87
N GLN A 113 -4.88 0.23 -14.55
CA GLN A 113 -4.08 1.15 -15.35
C GLN A 113 -3.24 1.99 -14.38
N PRO A 114 -1.90 2.05 -14.56
CA PRO A 114 -1.09 2.94 -13.76
C PRO A 114 -1.56 4.38 -13.99
N PRO A 115 -1.53 5.25 -12.96
CA PRO A 115 -1.82 6.65 -13.17
C PRO A 115 -0.83 7.22 -14.19
N SER A 116 -1.26 8.20 -14.99
CA SER A 116 -0.38 8.91 -15.91
C SER A 116 0.78 9.53 -15.13
N LEU A 117 2.01 9.20 -15.54
CA LEU A 117 3.20 9.81 -14.98
C LEU A 117 3.25 11.31 -15.33
N PRO A 118 3.94 12.13 -14.52
CA PRO A 118 4.24 13.51 -14.91
C PRO A 118 5.01 13.55 -16.23
N ASP A 119 4.81 14.62 -16.99
CA ASP A 119 5.58 14.89 -18.20
C ASP A 119 7.07 14.98 -17.88
N ALA A 120 7.89 14.60 -18.85
CA ALA A 120 9.34 14.73 -18.75
C ALA A 120 9.72 16.20 -18.52
N GLY A 121 10.63 16.44 -17.58
CA GLY A 121 11.01 17.78 -17.16
C GLY A 121 11.57 17.80 -15.75
N ASP A 122 11.90 19.00 -15.31
CA ASP A 122 12.34 19.26 -13.94
C ASP A 122 11.14 19.58 -13.06
N TRP A 123 11.13 18.96 -11.88
CA TRP A 123 10.11 19.08 -10.86
C TRP A 123 10.79 19.36 -9.52
N GLU A 124 10.06 19.95 -8.59
CA GLU A 124 10.53 20.18 -7.22
C GLU A 124 9.48 19.78 -6.20
N ILE A 125 9.94 19.32 -5.04
CA ILE A 125 9.07 19.06 -3.88
C ILE A 125 8.50 20.40 -3.42
N GLU A 126 7.18 20.46 -3.33
CA GLU A 126 6.46 21.58 -2.76
C GLU A 126 6.31 21.35 -1.24
N PRO A 127 7.02 22.10 -0.37
CA PRO A 127 7.10 21.74 1.05
C PRO A 127 5.79 21.92 1.82
N THR A 128 4.89 22.82 1.40
CA THR A 128 3.66 23.16 2.15
C THR A 128 2.65 22.01 2.16
N HIS A 129 2.61 21.19 1.10
CA HIS A 129 1.74 20.01 0.99
C HIS A 129 2.53 18.70 1.03
N SER A 130 3.73 18.74 1.61
CA SER A 130 4.59 17.57 1.77
C SER A 130 4.93 17.34 3.24
N SER A 131 5.26 16.11 3.61
CA SER A 131 5.71 15.76 4.96
C SER A 131 6.74 14.64 4.95
N VAL A 132 7.68 14.73 5.91
CA VAL A 132 8.69 13.71 6.20
C VAL A 132 8.50 13.30 7.66
N GLY A 133 7.76 12.23 7.88
CA GLY A 133 7.44 11.69 9.20
C GLY A 133 8.33 10.49 9.57
N PHE A 134 8.51 10.30 10.88
CA PHE A 134 9.13 9.09 11.40
C PHE A 134 8.44 8.62 12.69
N THR A 135 8.53 7.32 12.93
CA THR A 135 8.03 6.68 14.14
C THR A 135 9.08 5.76 14.74
N ALA A 136 9.43 6.00 16.01
CA ALA A 136 10.30 5.15 16.81
C ALA A 136 9.50 4.48 17.95
N ARG A 137 10.00 3.35 18.46
CA ARG A 137 9.40 2.67 19.63
C ARG A 137 10.13 3.02 20.92
N HIS A 138 9.39 3.49 21.91
CA HIS A 138 9.87 3.66 23.29
C HIS A 138 9.57 2.38 24.07
N ILE A 139 10.63 1.75 24.61
CA ILE A 139 10.61 0.51 25.42
C ILE A 139 9.78 -0.64 24.81
N GLY A 140 9.66 -0.67 23.48
CA GLY A 140 8.83 -1.65 22.75
C GLY A 140 7.32 -1.46 22.88
N LEU A 141 6.84 -0.51 23.68
CA LEU A 141 5.42 -0.32 24.01
C LEU A 141 4.81 0.90 23.30
N ALA A 142 5.34 2.09 23.55
CA ALA A 142 4.77 3.34 23.05
C ALA A 142 5.45 3.78 21.74
N ARG A 143 4.70 4.50 20.90
CA ARG A 143 5.24 5.11 19.67
C ARG A 143 5.60 6.56 19.94
N ILE A 144 6.82 6.95 19.56
CA ILE A 144 7.25 8.34 19.47
C ILE A 144 7.14 8.72 18.00
N HIS A 145 6.28 9.68 17.71
CA HIS A 145 6.16 10.27 16.39
C HIS A 145 7.00 11.53 16.32
N GLY A 146 7.66 11.74 15.19
CA GLY A 146 8.33 12.98 14.89
C GLY A 146 8.32 13.26 13.40
N ARG A 147 8.85 14.42 13.02
CA ARG A 147 8.95 14.86 11.63
C ARG A 147 10.14 15.79 11.45
N PHE A 148 10.51 16.02 10.19
CA PHE A 148 11.38 17.12 9.80
C PHE A 148 10.54 18.22 9.13
N ASN A 149 10.67 19.45 9.62
CA ASN A 149 9.86 20.58 9.15
C ASN A 149 10.50 21.34 7.98
N THR A 150 11.76 21.05 7.64
CA THR A 150 12.49 21.77 6.59
C THR A 150 13.22 20.78 5.70
N PHE A 151 12.83 20.76 4.43
CA PHE A 151 13.38 19.90 3.40
C PHE A 151 13.12 20.52 2.03
N ALA A 152 13.93 20.11 1.06
CA ALA A 152 13.76 20.43 -0.35
C ALA A 152 14.11 19.20 -1.19
N GLY A 153 13.56 19.12 -2.40
CA GLY A 153 13.95 18.08 -3.33
C GLY A 153 13.75 18.51 -4.77
N ALA A 154 14.64 18.04 -5.63
CA ALA A 154 14.56 18.23 -7.06
C ALA A 154 14.48 16.87 -7.75
N LEU A 155 13.60 16.76 -8.74
CA LEU A 155 13.40 15.57 -9.54
C LEU A 155 13.53 15.94 -11.01
N ARG A 156 14.27 15.15 -11.76
CA ARG A 156 14.25 15.17 -13.22
C ARG A 156 13.51 13.93 -13.69
N VAL A 157 12.31 14.13 -14.21
CA VAL A 157 11.52 13.07 -14.85
C VAL A 157 12.00 12.95 -16.30
N ALA A 158 12.51 11.78 -16.68
CA ALA A 158 12.91 11.50 -18.04
C ALA A 158 11.79 10.78 -18.81
N GLU A 159 11.82 10.86 -20.15
CA GLU A 159 10.94 10.11 -21.06
C GLU A 159 10.86 8.62 -20.70
N ARG A 160 12.02 8.07 -20.34
CA ARG A 160 12.14 6.74 -19.73
C ARG A 160 12.35 6.91 -18.25
N VAL A 161 11.40 6.45 -17.44
CA VAL A 161 11.42 6.60 -15.98
C VAL A 161 12.69 6.04 -15.32
N GLU A 162 13.35 5.04 -15.91
CA GLU A 162 14.58 4.47 -15.37
C GLU A 162 15.80 5.39 -15.52
N GLN A 163 15.67 6.47 -16.30
CA GLN A 163 16.68 7.52 -16.46
C GLN A 163 16.36 8.77 -15.63
N SER A 164 15.23 8.76 -14.90
CA SER A 164 14.87 9.81 -13.97
C SER A 164 15.87 9.86 -12.81
N ALA A 165 15.96 11.02 -12.17
CA ALA A 165 16.81 11.22 -11.01
C ALA A 165 16.09 12.10 -9.99
N MET A 166 16.40 11.90 -8.72
CA MET A 166 15.88 12.68 -7.60
C MET A 166 17.01 12.92 -6.59
N HIS A 167 17.06 14.14 -6.06
CA HIS A 167 17.91 14.51 -4.94
C HIS A 167 17.05 15.24 -3.90
N VAL A 168 17.10 14.78 -2.65
CA VAL A 168 16.37 15.36 -1.52
C VAL A 168 17.36 15.73 -0.43
N VAL A 169 17.18 16.92 0.14
CA VAL A 169 17.96 17.44 1.28
C VAL A 169 16.99 17.77 2.40
N ILE A 170 17.26 17.27 3.60
CA ILE A 170 16.49 17.53 4.81
C ILE A 170 17.40 18.22 5.82
N ASP A 171 16.95 19.32 6.40
CA ASP A 171 17.65 20.00 7.49
C ASP A 171 17.49 19.19 8.78
N ALA A 172 18.59 18.65 9.28
CA ALA A 172 18.62 17.80 10.48
C ALA A 172 18.15 18.56 11.73
N SER A 173 18.38 19.88 11.79
CA SER A 173 17.96 20.73 12.90
C SER A 173 16.44 20.93 12.95
N SER A 174 15.73 20.69 11.84
CA SER A 174 14.28 20.84 11.76
C SER A 174 13.48 19.71 12.41
N ILE A 175 14.16 18.73 13.02
CA ILE A 175 13.54 17.63 13.75
C ILE A 175 12.61 18.14 14.85
N ASP A 176 11.40 17.58 14.90
CA ASP A 176 10.36 17.95 15.85
C ASP A 176 9.55 16.72 16.27
N THR A 177 9.61 16.42 17.56
CA THR A 177 8.83 15.37 18.23
C THR A 177 7.77 15.95 19.17
N ASN A 178 7.51 17.25 19.08
CA ASN A 178 6.64 18.05 19.94
C ASN A 178 7.09 18.10 21.41
N VAL A 179 8.38 17.84 21.68
CA VAL A 179 8.95 17.87 23.03
C VAL A 179 10.32 18.52 22.95
N LYS A 180 10.39 19.82 23.24
CA LYS A 180 11.60 20.65 23.05
C LYS A 180 12.86 20.01 23.64
N MET A 181 12.81 19.50 24.87
CA MET A 181 13.97 18.87 25.53
C MET A 181 14.48 17.64 24.76
N ARG A 182 13.57 16.84 24.19
CA ARG A 182 13.94 15.69 23.36
C ARG A 182 14.50 16.15 22.02
N ASP A 183 13.91 17.17 21.40
CA ASP A 183 14.38 17.71 20.13
C ASP A 183 15.78 18.32 20.27
N ASP A 184 16.04 19.05 21.35
CA ASP A 184 17.38 19.58 21.67
C ASP A 184 18.40 18.45 21.84
N HIS A 185 18.04 17.34 22.49
CA HIS A 185 18.91 16.18 22.64
C HIS A 185 19.13 15.44 21.32
N LEU A 186 18.08 15.27 20.50
CA LEU A 186 18.19 14.65 19.18
C LEU A 186 19.10 15.43 18.22
N ARG A 187 19.20 16.76 18.38
CA ARG A 187 20.13 17.60 17.60
C ARG A 187 21.59 17.51 18.05
N SER A 188 21.83 17.10 19.29
CA SER A 188 23.17 17.09 19.88
C SER A 188 24.09 16.02 19.28
N ALA A 189 25.38 16.07 19.63
CA ALA A 189 26.40 15.09 19.25
C ALA A 189 26.12 13.65 19.71
N ASP A 190 25.19 13.46 20.65
CA ASP A 190 24.74 12.13 21.07
C ASP A 190 23.84 11.46 20.00
N PHE A 191 23.23 12.24 19.09
CA PHE A 191 22.28 11.74 18.09
C PHE A 191 22.60 12.19 16.66
N LEU A 192 22.01 13.28 16.18
CA LEU A 192 22.15 13.73 14.80
C LEU A 192 23.38 14.62 14.58
N ASP A 193 23.97 15.14 15.66
CA ASP A 193 25.15 16.01 15.63
C ASP A 193 25.02 17.10 14.56
N VAL A 194 23.96 17.91 14.63
CA VAL A 194 23.56 18.82 13.54
C VAL A 194 24.59 19.91 13.26
N ASP A 195 25.51 20.16 14.20
CA ASP A 195 26.63 21.09 14.01
C ASP A 195 27.67 20.54 13.02
N HIS A 196 27.86 19.21 12.97
CA HIS A 196 28.79 18.55 12.04
C HIS A 196 28.09 17.92 10.83
N PHE A 197 26.83 17.46 11.00
CA PHE A 197 26.01 16.84 9.96
C PHE A 197 24.66 17.58 9.83
N PRO A 198 24.66 18.79 9.26
CA PRO A 198 23.46 19.64 9.21
C PRO A 198 22.36 19.10 8.30
N THR A 199 22.69 18.18 7.38
CA THR A 199 21.75 17.65 6.39
C THR A 199 21.67 16.12 6.41
N LEU A 200 20.47 15.62 6.08
CA LEU A 200 20.26 14.26 5.59
C LEU A 200 20.01 14.36 4.08
N GLU A 201 20.69 13.53 3.29
CA GLU A 201 20.62 13.62 1.83
C GLU A 201 20.29 12.28 1.20
N PHE A 202 19.33 12.27 0.27
CA PHE A 202 18.96 11.09 -0.50
C PHE A 202 19.13 11.33 -1.99
N TYR A 203 19.92 10.47 -2.65
CA TYR A 203 20.11 10.46 -4.11
C TYR A 203 19.53 9.17 -4.70
N SER A 204 18.58 9.28 -5.62
CA SER A 204 18.01 8.11 -6.27
C SER A 204 18.99 7.47 -7.24
N GLU A 205 19.03 6.15 -7.26
CA GLU A 205 19.84 5.35 -8.19
C GLU A 205 18.97 4.53 -9.15
N ARG A 206 17.76 4.13 -8.72
CA ARG A 206 16.91 3.22 -9.50
C ARG A 206 15.43 3.36 -9.16
N PHE A 207 14.61 3.46 -10.20
CA PHE A 207 13.14 3.41 -10.12
C PHE A 207 12.65 2.10 -10.75
N VAL A 208 11.76 1.39 -10.04
CA VAL A 208 11.21 0.10 -10.49
C VAL A 208 9.71 0.13 -10.34
N HIS A 209 8.97 0.01 -11.45
CA HIS A 209 7.53 -0.18 -11.41
C HIS A 209 7.22 -1.58 -10.85
N LYS A 210 6.35 -1.65 -9.84
CA LYS A 210 5.93 -2.89 -9.19
C LYS A 210 4.54 -3.36 -9.64
N GLY A 211 3.84 -2.56 -10.44
CA GLY A 211 2.47 -2.82 -10.90
C GLY A 211 1.47 -1.83 -10.29
N GLY A 212 0.40 -1.53 -11.03
CA GLY A 212 -0.57 -0.50 -10.63
C GLY A 212 0.10 0.84 -10.33
N SER A 213 -0.18 1.42 -9.16
CA SER A 213 0.42 2.65 -8.64
C SER A 213 1.75 2.45 -7.89
N ARG A 214 2.26 1.22 -7.75
CA ARG A 214 3.37 0.92 -6.84
C ARG A 214 4.74 0.97 -7.52
N TRP A 215 5.71 1.48 -6.78
CA TRP A 215 7.09 1.68 -7.21
C TRP A 215 8.06 1.32 -6.08
N ALA A 216 9.24 0.83 -6.45
CA ALA A 216 10.38 0.79 -5.54
C ALA A 216 11.42 1.82 -6.02
N ILE A 217 11.80 2.74 -5.14
CA ILE A 217 12.80 3.78 -5.41
C ILE A 217 14.01 3.47 -4.54
N THR A 218 15.11 3.06 -5.15
CA THR A 218 16.36 2.76 -4.42
C THR A 218 17.34 3.90 -4.62
N GLY A 219 18.03 4.27 -3.54
CA GLY A 219 19.02 5.34 -3.57
C GLY A 219 19.98 5.33 -2.38
N ALA A 220 20.97 6.21 -2.44
CA ALA A 220 21.94 6.42 -1.39
C ALA A 220 21.41 7.47 -0.39
N LEU A 221 21.22 7.06 0.86
CA LEU A 221 20.90 7.93 2.00
C LEU A 221 22.17 8.21 2.79
N SER A 222 22.56 9.49 2.90
CA SER A 222 23.60 9.98 3.79
C SER A 222 22.96 10.56 5.05
N LEU A 223 23.32 10.01 6.22
CA LEU A 223 22.83 10.42 7.53
C LEU A 223 23.97 10.26 8.54
N HIS A 224 24.24 11.32 9.32
CA HIS A 224 25.28 11.32 10.36
C HIS A 224 26.65 10.82 9.84
N GLY A 225 27.07 11.33 8.68
CA GLY A 225 28.36 11.00 8.06
C GLY A 225 28.47 9.61 7.43
N VAL A 226 27.39 8.81 7.43
CA VAL A 226 27.36 7.46 6.85
C VAL A 226 26.37 7.40 5.69
N THR A 227 26.80 6.81 4.57
CA THR A 227 25.93 6.58 3.40
C THR A 227 25.52 5.10 3.32
N ARG A 228 24.22 4.84 3.17
CA ARG A 228 23.65 3.49 2.98
C ARG A 228 22.67 3.47 1.83
N THR A 229 22.58 2.34 1.15
CA THR A 229 21.52 2.10 0.16
C THR A 229 20.20 1.85 0.90
N VAL A 230 19.16 2.63 0.55
CA VAL A 230 17.82 2.54 1.10
C VAL A 230 16.83 2.38 -0.05
N THR A 231 15.82 1.55 0.14
CA THR A 231 14.69 1.42 -0.78
C THR A 231 13.43 1.97 -0.14
N LEU A 232 12.79 2.90 -0.85
CA LEU A 232 11.46 3.42 -0.55
C LEU A 232 10.42 2.57 -1.29
N ASP A 233 9.42 2.09 -0.56
CA ASP A 233 8.20 1.51 -1.13
C ASP A 233 7.20 2.64 -1.35
N ALA A 234 7.00 3.00 -2.61
CA ALA A 234 6.26 4.18 -3.03
C ALA A 234 4.93 3.80 -3.71
N GLU A 235 3.90 4.59 -3.43
CA GLU A 235 2.63 4.60 -4.13
C GLU A 235 2.48 5.95 -4.84
N TYR A 236 2.39 5.91 -6.16
CA TYR A 236 2.11 7.08 -6.98
C TYR A 236 0.59 7.35 -7.00
N LEU A 237 0.19 8.51 -6.49
CA LEU A 237 -1.21 8.88 -6.32
C LEU A 237 -1.80 9.55 -7.57
N GLY A 238 -0.96 9.83 -8.57
CA GLY A 238 -1.37 10.42 -9.85
C GLY A 238 -1.15 11.92 -9.95
N LEU A 239 -1.66 12.48 -11.04
CA LEU A 239 -1.66 13.90 -11.34
C LEU A 239 -2.93 14.56 -10.82
N GLY A 240 -2.80 15.81 -10.40
CA GLY A 240 -3.90 16.71 -10.10
C GLY A 240 -3.56 18.13 -10.52
N ASN A 241 -4.53 19.02 -10.39
CA ASN A 241 -4.29 20.46 -10.55
C ASN A 241 -4.50 21.14 -9.20
N GLY A 242 -3.65 22.10 -8.87
CA GLY A 242 -3.85 22.98 -7.73
C GLY A 242 -4.96 24.00 -7.97
N MET A 243 -5.16 24.86 -6.98
CA MET A 243 -6.24 25.85 -7.00
C MET A 243 -6.09 26.87 -8.14
N GLU A 244 -4.87 27.12 -8.62
CA GLU A 244 -4.57 28.07 -9.68
C GLU A 244 -4.41 27.37 -11.05
N GLY A 245 -4.73 26.07 -11.11
CA GLY A 245 -4.66 25.25 -12.33
C GLY A 245 -3.26 24.69 -12.62
N GLU A 246 -2.30 24.90 -11.72
CA GLU A 246 -0.95 24.38 -11.84
C GLU A 246 -0.92 22.86 -11.66
N THR A 247 -0.20 22.16 -12.54
CA THR A 247 -0.08 20.70 -12.47
C THR A 247 0.70 20.29 -11.22
N ARG A 248 0.22 19.25 -10.55
CA ARG A 248 0.82 18.65 -9.36
C ARG A 248 0.87 17.14 -9.54
N ALA A 249 1.89 16.51 -8.98
CA ALA A 249 1.95 15.07 -8.85
C ALA A 249 2.15 14.70 -7.37
N ALA A 250 1.57 13.59 -6.93
CA ALA A 250 1.65 13.18 -5.53
C ALA A 250 2.12 11.73 -5.38
N CYS A 251 2.90 11.47 -4.34
CA CYS A 251 3.27 10.12 -3.94
C CYS A 251 3.25 9.97 -2.42
N ARG A 252 2.96 8.74 -1.98
CA ARG A 252 3.26 8.29 -0.62
C ARG A 252 4.43 7.34 -0.69
N ALA A 253 5.31 7.35 0.30
CA ALA A 253 6.37 6.36 0.39
C ALA A 253 6.68 5.97 1.83
N THR A 254 7.14 4.74 2.02
CA THR A 254 7.55 4.23 3.32
C THR A 254 8.88 3.48 3.25
N THR A 255 9.60 3.44 4.36
CA THR A 255 10.75 2.56 4.55
C THR A 255 11.00 2.33 6.05
N GLU A 256 11.85 1.37 6.38
CA GLU A 256 12.35 1.19 7.75
C GLU A 256 13.87 1.37 7.75
N LEU A 257 14.35 2.19 8.67
CA LEU A 257 15.78 2.42 8.90
C LEU A 257 16.17 1.85 10.26
N HIS A 258 17.41 1.37 10.37
CA HIS A 258 18.02 1.07 11.66
C HIS A 258 19.04 2.15 12.01
N ARG A 259 18.85 2.84 13.14
CA ARG A 259 19.73 3.96 13.54
C ARG A 259 21.21 3.56 13.69
N ASP A 260 21.45 2.30 14.06
CA ASP A 260 22.80 1.76 14.26
C ASP A 260 23.59 1.65 12.94
N ASP A 261 22.90 1.53 11.80
CA ASP A 261 23.54 1.49 10.46
C ASP A 261 24.21 2.81 10.08
N PHE A 262 23.77 3.90 10.72
CA PHE A 262 24.20 5.28 10.51
C PHE A 262 24.99 5.84 11.69
N THR A 263 25.49 4.98 12.58
CA THR A 263 26.28 5.38 13.77
C THR A 263 25.54 6.25 14.79
N VAL A 264 24.21 6.36 14.68
CA VAL A 264 23.35 7.02 15.67
C VAL A 264 23.07 6.01 16.78
N ASN A 265 24.06 5.81 17.65
CA ASN A 265 24.18 4.66 18.54
C ASN A 265 23.74 4.91 19.99
N TRP A 266 23.20 6.09 20.31
CA TRP A 266 22.82 6.41 21.68
C TRP A 266 21.84 5.39 22.26
N GLN A 267 22.15 4.90 23.45
CA GLN A 267 21.37 3.88 24.11
C GLN A 267 21.38 4.15 25.62
N THR A 268 20.20 4.42 26.18
CA THR A 268 19.99 4.22 27.62
C THR A 268 19.42 2.82 27.82
N MET A 269 20.14 1.99 28.57
CA MET A 269 19.70 0.65 28.93
C MET A 269 18.87 0.72 30.22
N LEU A 270 17.68 0.11 30.21
CA LEU A 270 16.89 -0.09 31.42
C LEU A 270 17.39 -1.31 32.20
N ALA A 271 17.01 -1.38 33.48
CA ALA A 271 17.21 -2.58 34.28
C ALA A 271 16.63 -3.80 33.53
N ARG A 272 17.43 -4.87 33.39
CA ARG A 272 17.17 -6.10 32.58
C ARG A 272 17.60 -6.06 31.11
N GLY A 273 18.35 -5.05 30.67
CA GLY A 273 19.00 -5.08 29.35
C GLY A 273 18.09 -4.68 28.18
N ILE A 274 16.97 -4.02 28.47
CA ILE A 274 16.03 -3.52 27.46
C ILE A 274 16.48 -2.11 27.04
N ALA A 275 16.66 -1.90 25.74
CA ALA A 275 16.89 -0.58 25.17
C ALA A 275 15.70 0.35 25.42
N ALA A 276 15.95 1.56 25.92
CA ALA A 276 14.89 2.55 26.12
C ALA A 276 14.21 2.96 24.80
N ILE A 277 14.95 2.94 23.69
CA ILE A 277 14.48 3.29 22.35
C ILE A 277 14.87 2.15 21.39
N GLY A 278 13.89 1.65 20.63
CA GLY A 278 14.15 0.64 19.59
C GLY A 278 15.07 1.18 18.50
N SER A 279 15.85 0.30 17.87
CA SER A 279 16.77 0.67 16.79
C SER A 279 16.07 0.89 15.44
N SER A 280 14.93 0.23 15.22
CA SER A 280 14.08 0.44 14.03
C SER A 280 13.31 1.76 14.12
N VAL A 281 13.35 2.51 13.03
CA VAL A 281 12.61 3.74 12.80
C VAL A 281 11.84 3.60 11.49
N THR A 282 10.51 3.62 11.57
CA THR A 282 9.65 3.66 10.38
C THR A 282 9.62 5.07 9.83
N ILE A 283 9.79 5.23 8.53
CA ILE A 283 9.71 6.50 7.80
C ILE A 283 8.45 6.49 6.95
N GLU A 284 7.72 7.60 7.00
CA GLU A 284 6.48 7.81 6.24
C GLU A 284 6.58 9.16 5.52
N LEU A 285 6.38 9.15 4.22
CA LEU A 285 6.48 10.31 3.34
C LEU A 285 5.14 10.50 2.63
N ASP A 286 4.60 11.71 2.66
CA ASP A 286 3.52 12.15 1.79
C ASP A 286 4.04 13.38 1.05
N ILE A 287 4.26 13.28 -0.26
CA ILE A 287 5.00 14.27 -1.05
C ILE A 287 4.15 14.77 -2.20
N GLN A 288 4.12 16.08 -2.39
CA GLN A 288 3.68 16.72 -3.62
C GLN A 288 4.87 17.35 -4.34
N ILE A 289 4.88 17.21 -5.67
CA ILE A 289 5.83 17.87 -6.55
C ILE A 289 5.08 18.78 -7.53
N VAL A 290 5.73 19.87 -7.91
CA VAL A 290 5.29 20.82 -8.93
C VAL A 290 6.36 20.95 -10.02
N PRO A 291 6.01 21.30 -11.26
CA PRO A 291 7.00 21.63 -12.28
C PRO A 291 7.92 22.73 -11.76
N LYS A 292 9.22 22.57 -11.99
CA LYS A 292 10.20 23.60 -11.66
C LYS A 292 10.03 24.77 -12.64
N GLY A 293 9.86 25.97 -12.10
CA GLY A 293 9.71 27.21 -12.87
C GLY A 293 10.94 27.64 -13.65
#